data_AF-A0A6N6PZ17-F1
#
_entry.id   AF-A0A6N6PZ17-F1
#
_cell.length_a   1.000
_cell.length_b   1.000
_cell.length_c   1.000
_cell.angle_alpha   90.00
_cell.angle_beta   90.00
_cell.angle_gamma   90.00
#
_symmetry.space_group_name_H-M   'P 1'
#
loop_
_entity.id
_entity.type
_entity.pdbx_description
1 polymer ?
#
loop_
_entity_poly.entity_id
_entity_poly.type
_entity_poly.pdbx_seq_one_letter_code
_entity_poly.pdbx_strand_id
1 'polypeptide(L)'
;MTLKSRLIALTIVLVVGVLTVLAARRARHDLVTLDVQNMPLHQVVKKMEWQTWEYIEVQKDLNPLITLNVKRVPLTEVLEILAEQAEGRWSRFYPLYTVKKSFTELREVVRGDRARTNSNWKSFNAGGFGGAGGSPFANNTMTTEGVVSLNIKDQEIESGLRSLSRVSNSRVVAEDGTKGQLTLSFDQTPLENAVSTVAKQLRRSHSRFYALFGGGRPFRDVAQAPPSNEESSSESTISERPQRVDGPRGDITQRIAEFQQLSAADQQKKLTDLGVPAEFQSSLQQLAQMPAEQRGDFIQQQMQSPQIQNLIQDRALRGLAYTTPEQRAARDRRAPQRMGQNRP
;
A
#
# COMPACT_ATOMS: atom_id res chain seq x y z
N MET A 1 -7.27 -6.34 -57.76
CA MET A 1 -6.26 -6.82 -56.78
C MET A 1 -5.55 -8.03 -57.37
N THR A 2 -4.24 -7.96 -57.53
CA THR A 2 -3.44 -9.07 -58.09
C THR A 2 -3.22 -10.16 -57.03
N LEU A 3 -2.99 -11.41 -57.44
CA LEU A 3 -2.74 -12.53 -56.52
C LEU A 3 -1.61 -12.20 -55.51
N LYS A 4 -0.61 -11.43 -55.96
CA LYS A 4 0.51 -10.93 -55.15
C LYS A 4 0.04 -10.02 -53.99
N SER A 5 -0.92 -9.13 -54.22
CA SER A 5 -1.41 -8.22 -53.15
C SER A 5 -2.20 -8.97 -52.07
N ARG A 6 -2.89 -10.07 -52.43
CA ARG A 6 -3.61 -10.91 -51.46
C ARG A 6 -2.66 -11.73 -50.58
N LEU A 7 -1.58 -12.26 -51.16
CA LEU A 7 -0.55 -13.00 -50.44
C LEU A 7 0.19 -12.10 -49.42
N ILE A 8 0.53 -10.87 -49.80
CA ILE A 8 1.18 -9.90 -48.90
C ILE A 8 0.24 -9.57 -47.73
N ALA A 9 -1.04 -9.26 -48.00
CA ALA A 9 -2.00 -8.94 -46.94
C ALA A 9 -2.19 -10.09 -45.96
N LEU A 10 -2.28 -11.33 -46.44
CA LEU A 10 -2.44 -12.51 -45.59
C LEU A 10 -1.20 -12.76 -44.72
N THR A 11 -0.01 -12.53 -45.27
CA THR A 11 1.26 -12.66 -44.52
C THR A 11 1.34 -11.61 -43.41
N ILE A 12 0.92 -10.36 -43.67
CA ILE A 12 0.88 -9.31 -42.65
C ILE A 12 -0.08 -9.67 -41.52
N VAL A 13 -1.29 -10.14 -41.84
CA VAL A 13 -2.27 -10.56 -40.83
C VAL A 13 -1.73 -11.70 -39.96
N LEU A 14 -1.04 -12.67 -40.57
CA LEU A 14 -0.48 -13.82 -39.86
C LEU A 14 0.67 -13.41 -38.93
N VAL A 15 1.58 -12.54 -39.41
CA VAL A 15 2.67 -11.98 -38.58
C VAL A 15 2.12 -11.15 -37.42
N VAL A 16 1.12 -10.30 -37.66
CA VAL A 16 0.46 -9.52 -36.60
C VAL A 16 -0.27 -10.45 -35.61
N GLY A 17 -0.93 -11.51 -36.09
CA GLY A 17 -1.58 -12.51 -35.24
C GLY A 17 -0.61 -13.26 -34.33
N VAL A 18 0.55 -13.69 -34.85
CA VAL A 18 1.57 -14.40 -34.05
C VAL A 18 2.20 -13.46 -33.02
N LEU A 19 2.51 -12.21 -33.40
CA LEU A 19 3.06 -11.22 -32.48
C LEU A 19 2.07 -10.87 -31.35
N THR A 20 0.77 -10.76 -31.65
CA THR A 20 -0.26 -10.50 -30.64
C THR A 20 -0.44 -11.68 -29.68
N VAL A 21 -0.39 -12.93 -30.15
CA VAL A 21 -0.47 -14.12 -29.27
C VAL A 21 0.76 -14.24 -28.36
N LEU A 22 1.96 -13.99 -28.88
CA LEU A 22 3.19 -14.03 -28.07
C LEU A 22 3.23 -12.88 -27.04
N ALA A 23 2.77 -11.69 -27.40
CA ALA A 23 2.60 -10.58 -26.48
C ALA A 23 1.57 -10.89 -25.39
N ALA A 24 0.41 -11.44 -25.76
CA ALA A 24 -0.64 -11.84 -24.82
C ALA A 24 -0.17 -12.92 -23.84
N ARG A 25 0.65 -13.87 -24.30
CA ARG A 25 1.23 -14.90 -23.42
C ARG A 25 2.23 -14.33 -22.42
N ARG A 26 3.00 -13.29 -22.78
CA ARG A 26 3.87 -12.60 -21.82
C ARG A 26 3.09 -11.78 -20.79
N ALA A 27 2.01 -11.13 -21.22
CA ALA A 27 1.13 -10.39 -20.32
C ALA A 27 0.52 -11.28 -19.23
N ARG A 28 0.26 -12.57 -19.52
CA ARG A 28 -0.31 -13.51 -18.52
C ARG A 28 0.57 -13.78 -17.30
N HIS A 29 1.85 -13.45 -17.32
CA HIS A 29 2.74 -13.73 -16.20
C HIS A 29 3.11 -12.47 -15.39
N ASP A 30 2.55 -11.30 -15.72
CA ASP A 30 2.84 -10.03 -15.04
C ASP A 30 4.36 -9.76 -14.88
N LEU A 31 5.18 -10.24 -15.83
CA LEU A 31 6.64 -10.14 -15.75
C LEU A 31 7.14 -8.86 -16.40
N VAL A 32 8.01 -8.17 -15.68
CA VAL A 32 8.61 -6.90 -16.07
C VAL A 32 10.09 -7.07 -16.34
N THR A 33 10.57 -6.46 -17.42
CA THR A 33 12.00 -6.33 -17.72
C THR A 33 12.32 -4.87 -17.98
N LEU A 34 13.13 -4.27 -17.11
CA LEU A 34 13.49 -2.86 -17.17
C LEU A 34 14.98 -2.69 -16.92
N ASP A 35 15.59 -1.84 -17.72
CA ASP A 35 16.92 -1.30 -17.49
C ASP A 35 16.82 0.20 -17.69
N VAL A 36 16.78 0.94 -16.58
CA VAL A 36 16.60 2.38 -16.55
C VAL A 36 17.55 2.99 -15.52
N GLN A 37 18.12 4.15 -15.86
CA GLN A 37 19.00 4.91 -14.99
C GLN A 37 18.52 6.35 -14.94
N ASN A 38 18.36 6.91 -13.74
CA ASN A 38 17.90 8.29 -13.50
C ASN A 38 16.65 8.68 -14.31
N MET A 39 15.70 7.75 -14.44
CA MET A 39 14.48 7.97 -15.21
C MET A 39 13.36 8.47 -14.29
N PRO A 40 12.56 9.48 -14.68
CA PRO A 40 11.42 9.90 -13.89
C PRO A 40 10.41 8.75 -13.67
N LEU A 41 9.89 8.61 -12.45
CA LEU A 41 9.00 7.52 -12.06
C LEU A 41 7.82 7.31 -13.03
N HIS A 42 7.18 8.39 -13.49
CA HIS A 42 6.06 8.31 -14.43
C HIS A 42 6.44 7.66 -15.77
N GLN A 43 7.68 7.83 -16.24
CA GLN A 43 8.16 7.19 -17.47
C GLN A 43 8.46 5.71 -17.24
N VAL A 44 9.03 5.37 -16.07
CA VAL A 44 9.25 3.97 -15.68
C VAL A 44 7.92 3.22 -15.60
N VAL A 45 6.93 3.80 -14.93
CA VAL A 45 5.58 3.23 -14.81
C VAL A 45 4.93 3.07 -16.17
N LYS A 46 5.00 4.06 -17.07
CA LYS A 46 4.46 3.95 -18.43
C LYS A 46 5.07 2.79 -19.22
N LYS A 47 6.37 2.51 -19.03
CA LYS A 47 7.02 1.34 -19.65
C LYS A 47 6.49 0.03 -19.05
N MET A 48 6.22 -0.01 -17.74
CA MET A 48 5.63 -1.17 -17.07
C MET A 48 4.22 -1.44 -17.58
N GLU A 49 3.36 -0.42 -17.62
CA GLU A 49 1.98 -0.53 -18.14
C GLU A 49 1.96 -1.09 -19.57
N TRP A 50 2.90 -0.65 -20.42
CA TRP A 50 3.00 -1.19 -21.78
C TRP A 50 3.40 -2.68 -21.82
N GLN A 51 4.21 -3.15 -20.88
CA GLN A 51 4.63 -4.55 -20.79
C GLN A 51 3.57 -5.46 -20.17
N THR A 52 2.91 -5.00 -19.11
CA THR A 52 1.97 -5.81 -18.31
C THR A 52 0.51 -5.62 -18.71
N TRP A 53 0.19 -4.50 -19.36
CA TRP A 53 -1.17 -4.08 -19.72
C TRP A 53 -2.05 -3.80 -18.50
N GLU A 54 -1.42 -3.65 -17.33
CA GLU A 54 -2.06 -3.24 -16.10
C GLU A 54 -2.07 -1.71 -15.99
N TYR A 55 -3.10 -1.17 -15.34
CA TYR A 55 -3.16 0.26 -15.01
C TYR A 55 -2.41 0.52 -13.70
N ILE A 56 -1.50 1.49 -13.70
CA ILE A 56 -0.68 1.87 -12.55
C ILE A 56 -0.77 3.38 -12.36
N GLU A 57 -1.48 3.81 -11.32
CA GLU A 57 -1.64 5.21 -10.98
C GLU A 57 -0.50 5.71 -10.10
N VAL A 58 0.15 6.81 -10.49
CA VAL A 58 1.19 7.45 -9.69
C VAL A 58 0.62 8.75 -9.14
N GLN A 59 0.66 8.94 -7.83
CA GLN A 59 0.23 10.19 -7.22
C GLN A 59 1.02 11.37 -7.81
N LYS A 60 0.33 12.47 -8.15
CA LYS A 60 0.91 13.62 -8.87
C LYS A 60 2.15 14.23 -8.20
N ASP A 61 2.23 14.15 -6.87
CA ASP A 61 3.31 14.73 -6.08
C ASP A 61 4.56 13.82 -6.05
N LEU A 62 4.51 12.63 -6.66
CA LEU A 62 5.59 11.65 -6.66
C LEU A 62 6.41 11.75 -7.95
N ASN A 63 7.50 12.52 -7.91
CA ASN A 63 8.43 12.65 -9.03
C ASN A 63 9.90 12.29 -8.70
N PRO A 64 10.17 11.11 -8.10
CA PRO A 64 11.54 10.66 -7.89
C PRO A 64 12.19 10.20 -9.21
N LEU A 65 13.51 10.30 -9.25
CA LEU A 65 14.33 9.68 -10.28
C LEU A 65 14.65 8.23 -9.85
N ILE A 66 14.42 7.31 -10.76
CA ILE A 66 14.50 5.87 -10.52
C ILE A 66 15.66 5.28 -11.32
N THR A 67 16.42 4.42 -10.66
CA THR A 67 17.44 3.57 -11.29
C THR A 67 17.13 2.13 -10.94
N LEU A 68 16.82 1.33 -11.96
CA LEU A 68 16.32 -0.03 -11.79
C LEU A 68 16.81 -0.92 -12.94
N ASN A 69 17.42 -2.04 -12.58
CA ASN A 69 17.77 -3.12 -13.51
C ASN A 69 17.13 -4.41 -13.02
N VAL A 70 16.05 -4.84 -13.68
CA VAL A 70 15.28 -6.04 -13.36
C VAL A 70 15.00 -6.83 -14.63
N LYS A 71 15.08 -8.16 -14.55
CA LYS A 71 14.85 -9.04 -15.69
C LYS A 71 13.88 -10.15 -15.31
N ARG A 72 12.69 -10.13 -15.95
CA ARG A 72 11.60 -11.10 -15.73
C ARG A 72 11.17 -11.17 -14.26
N VAL A 73 11.00 -10.02 -13.64
CA VAL A 73 10.56 -9.90 -12.23
C VAL A 73 9.04 -9.65 -12.20
N PRO A 74 8.27 -10.29 -11.29
CA PRO A 74 6.84 -10.01 -11.14
C PRO A 74 6.55 -8.53 -10.89
N LEU A 75 5.44 -8.04 -11.45
CA LEU A 75 5.02 -6.64 -11.36
C LEU A 75 4.95 -6.15 -9.91
N THR A 76 4.44 -6.97 -9.00
CA THR A 76 4.30 -6.64 -7.58
C THR A 76 5.65 -6.43 -6.90
N GLU A 77 6.64 -7.27 -7.18
CA GLU A 77 8.00 -7.12 -6.68
C GLU A 77 8.65 -5.84 -7.23
N VAL A 78 8.44 -5.56 -8.52
CA VAL A 78 8.92 -4.30 -9.12
C VAL A 78 8.26 -3.09 -8.46
N LEU A 79 6.95 -3.13 -8.21
CA LEU A 79 6.23 -2.05 -7.53
C LEU A 79 6.69 -1.84 -6.08
N GLU A 80 7.08 -2.91 -5.38
CA GLU A 80 7.68 -2.81 -4.04
C GLU A 80 9.03 -2.09 -4.09
N ILE A 81 9.92 -2.46 -5.03
CA ILE A 81 11.22 -1.79 -5.21
C ILE A 81 11.01 -0.31 -5.59
N LEU A 82 10.06 -0.02 -6.48
CA LEU A 82 9.74 1.37 -6.86
C LEU A 82 9.19 2.16 -5.69
N ALA A 83 8.30 1.56 -4.89
CA ALA A 83 7.79 2.19 -3.69
C ALA A 83 8.93 2.48 -2.69
N GLU A 84 9.86 1.55 -2.49
CA GLU A 84 11.02 1.77 -1.61
C GLU A 84 11.91 2.92 -2.11
N GLN A 85 12.26 2.94 -3.41
CA GLN A 85 13.07 4.02 -4.00
C GLN A 85 12.37 5.37 -3.98
N ALA A 86 11.05 5.38 -4.09
CA ALA A 86 10.22 6.58 -4.04
C ALA A 86 9.89 7.05 -2.62
N GLU A 87 10.43 6.38 -1.58
CA GLU A 87 10.05 6.56 -0.18
C GLU A 87 8.51 6.52 0.00
N GLY A 88 7.85 5.65 -0.75
CA GLY A 88 6.42 5.56 -0.90
C GLY A 88 5.86 4.20 -0.51
N ARG A 89 4.68 3.91 -1.02
CA ARG A 89 4.00 2.62 -0.88
C ARG A 89 3.15 2.37 -2.11
N TRP A 90 2.96 1.12 -2.47
CA TRP A 90 1.98 0.76 -3.48
C TRP A 90 0.76 0.09 -2.86
N SER A 91 -0.34 0.03 -3.60
CA SER A 91 -1.50 -0.77 -3.23
C SER A 91 -2.21 -1.27 -4.49
N ARG A 92 -2.79 -2.47 -4.39
CA ARG A 92 -3.72 -3.01 -5.39
C ARG A 92 -5.16 -2.66 -5.04
N PHE A 93 -5.92 -2.22 -6.03
CA PHE A 93 -7.31 -1.82 -5.88
C PHE A 93 -8.24 -2.67 -6.75
N TYR A 94 -9.37 -3.04 -6.16
CA TYR A 94 -10.49 -3.74 -6.78
C TYR A 94 -11.75 -2.90 -6.62
N PRO A 95 -11.94 -1.85 -7.44
CA PRO A 95 -13.13 -1.05 -7.40
C PRO A 95 -14.36 -1.80 -7.93
N LEU A 96 -15.46 -1.69 -7.19
CA LEU A 96 -16.79 -2.14 -7.59
C LEU A 96 -17.59 -0.91 -8.01
N TYR A 97 -17.87 -0.79 -9.30
CA TYR A 97 -18.46 0.42 -9.89
C TYR A 97 -19.65 0.10 -10.81
N THR A 98 -20.54 1.08 -10.97
CA THR A 98 -21.72 0.93 -11.83
C THR A 98 -21.39 1.18 -13.29
N VAL A 99 -20.62 2.24 -13.56
CA VAL A 99 -20.27 2.70 -14.92
C VAL A 99 -18.79 2.97 -15.05
N LYS A 100 -18.23 2.81 -16.26
CA LYS A 100 -16.80 3.06 -16.54
C LYS A 100 -16.36 4.47 -16.15
N LYS A 101 -17.25 5.47 -16.26
CA LYS A 101 -16.97 6.85 -15.82
C LYS A 101 -16.59 6.89 -14.34
N SER A 102 -17.32 6.19 -13.48
CA SER A 102 -17.05 6.15 -12.03
C SER A 102 -15.67 5.52 -11.73
N PHE A 103 -15.26 4.51 -12.50
CA PHE A 103 -13.91 3.96 -12.41
C PHE A 103 -12.82 4.98 -12.77
N THR A 104 -13.02 5.76 -13.85
CA THR A 104 -12.10 6.85 -14.20
C THR A 104 -12.03 7.91 -13.10
N GLU A 105 -13.17 8.28 -12.50
CA GLU A 105 -13.21 9.24 -11.39
C GLU A 105 -12.43 8.75 -10.17
N LEU A 106 -12.50 7.45 -9.84
CA LEU A 106 -11.69 6.89 -8.76
C LEU A 106 -10.20 7.01 -9.07
N ARG A 107 -9.78 6.72 -10.31
CA ARG A 107 -8.37 6.84 -10.71
C ARG A 107 -7.87 8.28 -10.59
N GLU A 108 -8.68 9.25 -10.97
CA GLU A 108 -8.39 10.68 -10.77
C GLU A 108 -8.28 11.05 -9.28
N VAL A 109 -9.16 10.51 -8.43
CA VAL A 109 -9.09 10.70 -6.97
C VAL A 109 -7.81 10.09 -6.40
N VAL A 110 -7.43 8.89 -6.86
CA VAL A 110 -6.20 8.21 -6.43
C VAL A 110 -4.94 8.96 -6.87
N ARG A 111 -4.94 9.51 -8.09
CA ARG A 111 -3.84 10.33 -8.61
C ARG A 111 -3.69 11.67 -7.86
N GLY A 112 -4.79 12.15 -7.29
CA GLY A 112 -4.88 13.47 -6.67
C GLY A 112 -5.29 14.59 -7.64
N ASP A 113 -5.84 14.23 -8.81
CA ASP A 113 -6.35 15.16 -9.82
C ASP A 113 -7.76 15.66 -9.46
N ARG A 114 -8.53 14.86 -8.72
CA ARG A 114 -9.88 15.19 -8.29
C ARG A 114 -10.00 15.12 -6.77
N ALA A 115 -10.64 16.14 -6.18
CA ALA A 115 -11.00 16.10 -4.77
C ALA A 115 -12.05 15.02 -4.50
N ARG A 116 -11.84 14.23 -3.45
CA ARG A 116 -12.72 13.13 -3.05
C ARG A 116 -14.18 13.57 -2.83
N THR A 117 -14.38 14.75 -2.24
CA THR A 117 -15.71 15.32 -1.95
C THR A 117 -16.57 15.51 -3.20
N ASN A 118 -15.94 15.64 -4.36
CA ASN A 118 -16.57 15.92 -5.64
C ASN A 118 -16.67 14.65 -6.53
N SER A 119 -16.66 13.47 -5.91
CA SER A 119 -16.72 12.18 -6.60
C SER A 119 -17.77 11.26 -5.95
N ASN A 120 -18.15 10.18 -6.66
CA ASN A 120 -18.93 9.07 -6.09
C ASN A 120 -18.09 8.13 -5.19
N TRP A 121 -16.95 8.61 -4.70
CA TRP A 121 -15.98 7.85 -3.91
C TRP A 121 -15.62 8.59 -2.62
N LYS A 122 -16.58 9.23 -1.97
CA LYS A 122 -16.43 9.94 -0.69
C LYS A 122 -16.02 9.01 0.44
N SER A 123 -16.51 7.77 0.43
CA SER A 123 -16.10 6.72 1.39
C SER A 123 -14.71 6.17 1.11
N PHE A 124 -14.16 6.43 -0.08
CA PHE A 124 -12.82 5.97 -0.44
C PHE A 124 -11.76 6.63 0.45
N ASN A 125 -10.85 5.79 0.94
CA ASN A 125 -9.70 6.24 1.68
C ASN A 125 -8.47 5.49 1.14
N ALA A 126 -7.65 6.14 0.32
CA ALA A 126 -6.35 5.53 -0.05
C ALA A 126 -5.35 5.56 1.12
N GLY A 127 -5.73 6.19 2.24
CA GLY A 127 -4.90 6.33 3.41
C GLY A 127 -5.00 5.16 4.38
N GLY A 128 -4.06 4.23 4.22
CA GLY A 128 -3.68 3.26 5.24
C GLY A 128 -4.52 1.99 5.26
N PHE A 129 -3.88 0.87 4.89
CA PHE A 129 -4.14 -0.44 5.50
C PHE A 129 -3.68 -0.48 6.98
N GLY A 130 -3.01 0.57 7.46
CA GLY A 130 -2.75 0.85 8.86
C GLY A 130 -3.17 2.29 9.17
N GLY A 131 -4.10 2.47 10.10
CA GLY A 131 -4.46 3.78 10.63
C GLY A 131 -3.29 4.45 11.36
N ALA A 132 -3.51 5.62 11.95
CA ALA A 132 -2.56 6.24 12.87
C ALA A 132 -2.29 5.29 14.06
N GLY A 133 -1.20 4.52 13.98
CA GLY A 133 -0.87 3.43 14.91
C GLY A 133 -0.71 2.04 14.26
N GLY A 134 -0.94 1.91 12.96
CA GLY A 134 -0.57 0.72 12.20
C GLY A 134 0.94 0.58 12.17
N SER A 135 1.43 -0.55 12.65
CA SER A 135 2.85 -0.89 12.74
C SER A 135 3.58 -0.50 11.44
N PRO A 136 4.77 0.13 11.49
CA PRO A 136 5.62 0.37 10.32
C PRO A 136 6.15 -0.95 9.69
N PHE A 137 5.64 -2.09 10.17
CA PHE A 137 6.00 -3.46 9.86
C PHE A 137 4.79 -4.31 9.42
N ALA A 138 3.64 -3.69 9.07
CA ALA A 138 2.63 -4.43 8.32
C ALA A 138 3.26 -4.80 6.97
N ASN A 139 3.84 -6.01 6.91
CA ASN A 139 4.54 -6.51 5.75
C ASN A 139 3.64 -6.34 4.51
N ASN A 140 4.08 -5.50 3.58
CA ASN A 140 3.53 -5.40 2.22
C ASN A 140 3.80 -6.68 1.39
N THR A 141 3.82 -7.86 2.01
CA THR A 141 3.76 -9.12 1.28
C THR A 141 2.35 -9.30 0.72
N MET A 142 1.98 -8.41 -0.21
CA MET A 142 0.87 -8.58 -1.12
C MET A 142 1.28 -9.69 -2.08
N THR A 143 1.04 -10.94 -1.68
CA THR A 143 1.21 -12.07 -2.59
C THR A 143 0.27 -11.89 -3.77
N THR A 144 0.82 -12.00 -4.98
CA THR A 144 0.14 -11.65 -6.22
C THR A 144 -1.11 -12.51 -6.46
N GLU A 145 -1.19 -13.67 -5.80
CA GLU A 145 -2.18 -14.73 -6.00
C GLU A 145 -2.67 -15.29 -4.66
N GLY A 146 -3.01 -14.42 -3.71
CA GLY A 146 -3.61 -14.84 -2.45
C GLY A 146 -4.93 -15.58 -2.66
N VAL A 147 -5.00 -16.82 -2.18
CA VAL A 147 -6.28 -17.49 -1.94
C VAL A 147 -6.93 -16.87 -0.70
N VAL A 148 -8.24 -16.70 -0.75
CA VAL A 148 -9.04 -16.10 0.32
C VAL A 148 -9.93 -17.18 0.92
N SER A 149 -9.83 -17.37 2.23
CA SER A 149 -10.79 -18.13 3.01
C SER A 149 -11.50 -17.18 3.96
N LEU A 150 -12.80 -17.01 3.77
CA LEU A 150 -13.62 -16.05 4.51
C LEU A 150 -15.07 -16.49 4.51
N ASN A 151 -15.68 -16.51 5.69
CA ASN A 151 -17.11 -16.77 5.85
C ASN A 151 -17.77 -15.56 6.52
N ILE A 152 -18.68 -14.94 5.81
CA ILE A 152 -19.45 -13.76 6.22
C ILE A 152 -20.91 -14.05 5.94
N LYS A 153 -21.78 -13.77 6.91
CA LYS A 153 -23.23 -13.91 6.76
C LYS A 153 -23.92 -12.61 7.17
N ASP A 154 -24.78 -12.11 6.28
CA ASP A 154 -25.67 -10.96 6.50
C ASP A 154 -24.95 -9.70 7.01
N GLN A 155 -23.73 -9.46 6.53
CA GLN A 155 -22.92 -8.32 6.95
C GLN A 155 -23.14 -7.12 6.04
N GLU A 156 -23.10 -5.92 6.61
CA GLU A 156 -23.13 -4.68 5.82
C GLU A 156 -21.96 -4.61 4.83
N ILE A 157 -22.19 -4.06 3.64
CA ILE A 157 -21.22 -4.02 2.54
C ILE A 157 -19.88 -3.46 2.98
N GLU A 158 -19.84 -2.29 3.63
CA GLU A 158 -18.57 -1.68 4.02
C GLU A 158 -17.77 -2.59 4.96
N SER A 159 -18.45 -3.21 5.90
CA SER A 159 -17.85 -4.10 6.89
C SER A 159 -17.36 -5.40 6.23
N GLY A 160 -18.16 -5.98 5.32
CA GLY A 160 -17.78 -7.18 4.56
C GLY A 160 -16.63 -6.94 3.58
N LEU A 161 -16.63 -5.82 2.87
CA LEU A 161 -15.53 -5.43 1.97
C LEU A 161 -14.24 -5.12 2.75
N ARG A 162 -14.36 -4.52 3.94
CA ARG A 162 -13.21 -4.29 4.83
C ARG A 162 -12.63 -5.60 5.34
N SER A 163 -13.46 -6.58 5.71
CA SER A 163 -13.01 -7.93 6.07
C SER A 163 -12.32 -8.62 4.89
N LEU A 164 -12.92 -8.59 3.70
CA LEU A 164 -12.30 -9.14 2.49
C LEU A 164 -10.96 -8.47 2.18
N SER A 165 -10.89 -7.15 2.33
CA SER A 165 -9.65 -6.42 2.13
C SER A 165 -8.56 -6.90 3.09
N ARG A 166 -8.88 -7.01 4.39
CA ARG A 166 -7.93 -7.47 5.41
C ARG A 166 -7.36 -8.86 5.12
N VAL A 167 -8.20 -9.82 4.73
CA VAL A 167 -7.76 -11.19 4.45
C VAL A 167 -6.93 -11.26 3.16
N SER A 168 -7.26 -10.43 2.17
CA SER A 168 -6.61 -10.46 0.86
C SER A 168 -5.40 -9.55 0.71
N ASN A 169 -5.08 -8.74 1.73
CA ASN A 169 -4.10 -7.64 1.65
C ASN A 169 -4.30 -6.74 0.43
N SER A 170 -5.53 -6.65 -0.09
CA SER A 170 -5.90 -5.88 -1.27
C SER A 170 -7.05 -4.95 -0.93
N ARG A 171 -7.18 -3.82 -1.62
CA ARG A 171 -8.26 -2.86 -1.33
C ARG A 171 -9.45 -3.12 -2.21
N VAL A 172 -10.48 -3.73 -1.66
CA VAL A 172 -11.78 -3.87 -2.32
C VAL A 172 -12.67 -2.71 -1.88
N VAL A 173 -13.07 -1.86 -2.82
CA VAL A 173 -13.81 -0.62 -2.53
C VAL A 173 -15.05 -0.55 -3.42
N ALA A 174 -16.19 -0.19 -2.85
CA ALA A 174 -17.42 0.01 -3.60
C ALA A 174 -17.69 1.50 -3.84
N GLU A 175 -18.30 1.79 -4.99
CA GLU A 175 -18.85 3.12 -5.29
C GLU A 175 -19.87 3.52 -4.21
N ASP A 176 -19.86 4.80 -3.84
CA ASP A 176 -20.79 5.34 -2.86
C ASP A 176 -22.25 5.08 -3.25
N GLY A 177 -23.10 4.87 -2.25
CA GLY A 177 -24.52 4.58 -2.47
C GLY A 177 -24.79 3.13 -2.90
N THR A 178 -23.78 2.26 -2.92
CA THR A 178 -24.00 0.81 -3.04
C THR A 178 -24.62 0.29 -1.73
N LYS A 179 -25.88 -0.15 -1.81
CA LYS A 179 -26.68 -0.64 -0.67
C LYS A 179 -26.87 -2.14 -0.77
N GLY A 180 -26.99 -2.81 0.39
CA GLY A 180 -27.23 -4.25 0.47
C GLY A 180 -26.49 -4.90 1.64
N GLN A 181 -26.63 -6.21 1.72
CA GLN A 181 -25.88 -7.06 2.65
C GLN A 181 -25.10 -8.11 1.86
N LEU A 182 -23.96 -8.50 2.40
CA LEU A 182 -23.05 -9.50 1.83
C LEU A 182 -23.16 -10.80 2.64
N THR A 183 -23.30 -11.89 1.89
CA THR A 183 -23.25 -13.25 2.42
C THR A 183 -22.28 -14.01 1.53
N LEU A 184 -21.08 -14.23 2.04
CA LEU A 184 -19.92 -14.70 1.29
C LEU A 184 -19.36 -15.92 2.01
N SER A 185 -19.13 -17.00 1.27
CA SER A 185 -18.42 -18.17 1.76
C SER A 185 -17.36 -18.53 0.74
N PHE A 186 -16.10 -18.32 1.11
CA PHE A 186 -14.94 -18.62 0.30
C PHE A 186 -14.07 -19.62 1.06
N ASP A 187 -13.64 -20.66 0.36
CA ASP A 187 -12.69 -21.64 0.85
C ASP A 187 -11.56 -21.77 -0.16
N GLN A 188 -10.41 -21.19 0.17
CA GLN A 188 -9.23 -21.13 -0.69
C GLN A 188 -9.51 -20.58 -2.10
N THR A 189 -10.43 -19.62 -2.21
CA THR A 189 -10.84 -19.06 -3.49
C THR A 189 -9.83 -18.00 -3.96
N PRO A 190 -9.35 -18.03 -5.22
CA PRO A 190 -8.51 -16.95 -5.74
C PRO A 190 -9.19 -15.60 -5.60
N LEU A 191 -8.43 -14.57 -5.17
CA LEU A 191 -8.98 -13.24 -4.89
C LEU A 191 -9.84 -12.67 -6.03
N GLU A 192 -9.39 -12.79 -7.28
CA GLU A 192 -10.14 -12.31 -8.45
C GLU A 192 -11.55 -12.94 -8.53
N ASN A 193 -11.65 -14.25 -8.24
CA ASN A 193 -12.92 -14.96 -8.24
C ASN A 193 -13.80 -14.55 -7.05
N ALA A 194 -13.19 -14.31 -5.89
CA ALA A 194 -13.89 -13.79 -4.72
C ALA A 194 -14.48 -12.39 -4.99
N VAL A 195 -13.68 -11.47 -5.52
CA VAL A 195 -14.11 -10.11 -5.92
C VAL A 195 -15.20 -10.18 -6.99
N SER A 196 -15.07 -11.05 -7.99
CA SER A 196 -16.08 -11.26 -9.02
C SER A 196 -17.41 -11.73 -8.44
N THR A 197 -17.38 -12.61 -7.43
CA THR A 197 -18.59 -13.07 -6.73
C THR A 197 -19.27 -11.93 -5.98
N VAL A 198 -18.48 -11.11 -5.27
CA VAL A 198 -18.99 -9.92 -4.58
C VAL A 198 -19.60 -8.92 -5.58
N ALA A 199 -18.90 -8.66 -6.68
CA ALA A 199 -19.35 -7.75 -7.73
C ALA A 199 -20.69 -8.21 -8.32
N LYS A 200 -20.85 -9.52 -8.58
CA LYS A 200 -22.11 -10.11 -9.06
C LYS A 200 -23.25 -9.94 -8.06
N GLN A 201 -23.01 -10.21 -6.77
CA GLN A 201 -24.03 -10.03 -5.72
C GLN A 201 -24.50 -8.58 -5.64
N LEU A 202 -23.57 -7.62 -5.77
CA LEU A 202 -23.87 -6.18 -5.74
C LEU A 202 -24.36 -5.61 -7.08
N ARG A 203 -24.44 -6.44 -8.14
CA ARG A 203 -24.75 -6.02 -9.51
C ARG A 203 -23.84 -4.87 -9.98
N ARG A 204 -22.55 -5.00 -9.69
CA ARG A 204 -21.49 -4.04 -10.06
C ARG A 204 -20.51 -4.67 -11.04
N SER A 205 -19.87 -3.81 -11.83
CA SER A 205 -18.66 -4.17 -12.55
C SER A 205 -17.45 -4.06 -11.63
N HIS A 206 -16.41 -4.82 -11.92
CA HIS A 206 -15.13 -4.72 -11.22
C HIS A 206 -13.99 -4.62 -12.23
N SER A 207 -12.89 -4.02 -11.79
CA SER A 207 -11.62 -3.99 -12.49
C SER A 207 -10.50 -4.09 -11.46
N ARG A 208 -9.26 -4.20 -11.93
CA ARG A 208 -8.05 -4.08 -11.12
C ARG A 208 -7.23 -2.88 -11.58
N PHE A 209 -6.54 -2.25 -10.65
CA PHE A 209 -5.43 -1.35 -10.93
C PHE A 209 -4.48 -1.27 -9.72
N TYR A 210 -3.27 -0.77 -9.95
CA TYR A 210 -2.27 -0.51 -8.93
C TYR A 210 -2.15 0.99 -8.72
N ALA A 211 -1.74 1.41 -7.52
CA ALA A 211 -1.36 2.79 -7.31
C ALA A 211 -0.13 2.93 -6.42
N LEU A 212 0.70 3.92 -6.71
CA LEU A 212 1.88 4.34 -5.98
C LEU A 212 1.59 5.67 -5.27
N PHE A 213 1.78 5.67 -3.96
CA PHE A 213 1.59 6.81 -3.07
C PHE A 213 2.94 7.23 -2.48
N GLY A 214 3.15 8.53 -2.29
CA GLY A 214 4.33 9.01 -1.54
C GLY A 214 4.24 8.67 -0.05
N GLY A 215 5.39 8.65 0.64
CA GLY A 215 5.48 8.39 2.09
C GLY A 215 4.97 9.52 2.98
N GLY A 216 4.61 10.66 2.39
CA GLY A 216 3.81 11.68 3.05
C GLY A 216 2.39 11.19 3.37
N ARG A 217 1.69 11.89 4.27
CA ARG A 217 0.29 11.54 4.55
C ARG A 217 -0.49 11.52 3.23
N PRO A 218 -1.18 10.42 2.91
CA PRO A 218 -1.74 10.11 1.59
C PRO A 218 -2.80 11.11 1.10
N PHE A 219 -3.33 11.96 1.97
CA PHE A 219 -4.26 13.01 1.60
C PHE A 219 -4.03 14.20 2.50
N ARG A 220 -3.44 15.26 1.96
CA ARG A 220 -3.77 16.60 2.40
C ARG A 220 -4.91 17.01 1.47
N ASP A 221 -6.13 17.03 1.99
CA ASP A 221 -7.29 17.45 1.20
C ASP A 221 -6.91 18.73 0.45
N VAL A 222 -7.05 18.72 -0.89
CA VAL A 222 -6.77 19.85 -1.78
C VAL A 222 -7.88 20.92 -1.63
N ALA A 223 -8.28 21.19 -0.40
CA ALA A 223 -9.19 22.26 -0.04
C ALA A 223 -8.36 23.37 0.58
N GLN A 224 -8.36 24.52 -0.12
CA GLN A 224 -7.86 25.83 0.27
C GLN A 224 -6.37 26.13 0.05
N ALA A 225 -5.98 26.20 -1.23
CA ALA A 225 -5.09 27.29 -1.64
C ALA A 225 -5.99 28.50 -1.99
N PRO A 226 -5.90 29.65 -1.28
CA PRO A 226 -6.53 30.87 -1.77
C PRO A 226 -5.82 31.33 -3.06
N PRO A 227 -6.54 31.98 -3.99
CA PRO A 227 -5.93 32.47 -5.22
C PRO A 227 -4.88 33.53 -4.92
N SER A 228 -3.79 33.45 -5.67
CA SER A 228 -2.71 34.42 -5.76
C SER A 228 -3.24 35.84 -6.00
N ASN A 229 -2.84 36.77 -5.14
CA ASN A 229 -2.71 38.19 -5.47
C ASN A 229 -1.35 38.70 -4.97
N GLU A 230 -0.87 39.70 -5.69
CA GLU A 230 0.48 40.24 -5.82
C GLU A 230 1.07 40.90 -4.55
N GLU A 231 2.40 40.99 -4.56
CA GLU A 231 3.29 42.01 -3.98
C GLU A 231 2.90 42.71 -2.66
N SER A 232 3.72 42.50 -1.61
CA SER A 232 4.43 43.60 -0.94
C SER A 232 5.34 43.07 0.16
N SER A 233 6.53 43.65 0.18
CA SER A 233 7.57 43.64 1.19
C SER A 233 7.12 43.93 2.63
N SER A 234 8.03 43.54 3.53
CA SER A 234 8.35 44.02 4.88
C SER A 234 7.52 43.57 6.09
N GLU A 235 8.31 43.11 7.06
CA GLU A 235 8.23 43.41 8.50
C GLU A 235 7.62 42.34 9.41
N SER A 236 8.56 41.72 10.14
CA SER A 236 8.36 40.96 11.35
C SER A 236 7.50 41.72 12.36
N THR A 237 6.35 41.14 12.70
CA THR A 237 5.69 41.40 13.97
C THR A 237 5.21 40.07 14.55
N ILE A 238 5.82 39.70 15.67
CA ILE A 238 5.39 38.62 16.54
C ILE A 238 4.06 39.07 17.14
N SER A 239 2.95 38.53 16.64
CA SER A 239 1.65 38.61 17.32
C SER A 239 0.92 37.28 17.18
N GLU A 240 0.77 36.64 18.33
CA GLU A 240 -0.31 35.73 18.72
C GLU A 240 -0.78 34.73 17.67
N ARG A 241 -0.06 33.61 17.60
CA ARG A 241 -0.59 32.35 17.11
C ARG A 241 -1.73 31.91 18.05
N PRO A 242 -2.99 31.80 17.62
CA PRO A 242 -4.02 31.21 18.46
C PRO A 242 -3.60 29.78 18.79
N GLN A 243 -3.58 29.49 20.10
CA GLN A 243 -3.33 28.16 20.63
C GLN A 243 -4.18 27.16 19.86
N ARG A 244 -3.50 26.26 19.13
CA ARG A 244 -4.15 25.07 18.59
C ARG A 244 -4.68 24.30 19.79
N VAL A 245 -6.00 24.24 19.90
CA VAL A 245 -6.71 23.27 20.72
C VAL A 245 -6.20 21.89 20.29
N ASP A 246 -5.43 21.26 21.16
CA ASP A 246 -4.99 19.88 21.03
C ASP A 246 -6.24 18.99 21.02
N GLY A 247 -6.73 18.67 19.82
CA GLY A 247 -7.63 17.53 19.63
C GLY A 247 -6.93 16.25 20.10
N PRO A 248 -7.68 15.26 20.62
CA PRO A 248 -7.15 14.28 21.56
C PRO A 248 -6.05 13.43 20.91
N ARG A 249 -4.80 13.78 21.23
CA ARG A 249 -3.70 12.83 21.31
C ARG A 249 -4.03 11.91 22.47
N GLY A 250 -4.87 10.91 22.19
CA GLY A 250 -5.18 9.83 23.12
C GLY A 250 -3.87 9.26 23.65
N ASP A 251 -3.63 9.57 24.91
CA ASP A 251 -2.42 9.33 25.66
C ASP A 251 -2.01 7.86 25.49
N ILE A 252 -0.80 7.61 24.96
CA ILE A 252 -0.27 6.24 24.83
C ILE A 252 -0.32 5.55 26.21
N THR A 253 -0.16 6.33 27.28
CA THR A 253 -0.30 5.90 28.67
C THR A 253 -1.72 5.41 28.99
N GLN A 254 -2.76 6.07 28.49
CA GLN A 254 -4.16 5.63 28.65
C GLN A 254 -4.45 4.35 27.87
N ARG A 255 -3.92 4.21 26.65
CA ARG A 255 -4.09 2.98 25.86
C ARG A 255 -3.34 1.79 26.46
N ILE A 256 -2.17 2.04 27.07
CA ILE A 256 -1.43 1.02 27.82
C ILE A 256 -2.20 0.64 29.08
N ALA A 257 -2.78 1.61 29.81
CA ALA A 257 -3.61 1.34 30.97
C ALA A 257 -4.90 0.57 30.61
N GLU A 258 -5.58 0.95 29.52
CA GLU A 258 -6.75 0.25 28.99
C GLU A 258 -6.41 -1.18 28.55
N PHE A 259 -5.23 -1.38 27.96
CA PHE A 259 -4.75 -2.71 27.61
C PHE A 259 -4.44 -3.55 28.86
N GLN A 260 -3.84 -2.96 29.90
CA GLN A 260 -3.55 -3.63 31.18
C GLN A 260 -4.80 -3.95 31.99
N GLN A 261 -5.90 -3.21 31.78
CA GLN A 261 -7.19 -3.46 32.42
C GLN A 261 -8.01 -4.59 31.75
N LEU A 262 -7.65 -5.01 30.53
CA LEU A 262 -8.26 -6.17 29.88
C LEU A 262 -7.88 -7.46 30.62
N SER A 263 -8.81 -8.42 30.66
CA SER A 263 -8.52 -9.76 31.19
C SER A 263 -7.39 -10.41 30.38
N ALA A 264 -6.62 -11.30 31.02
CA ALA A 264 -5.54 -12.03 30.33
C ALA A 264 -6.04 -12.78 29.07
N ALA A 265 -7.29 -13.26 29.10
CA ALA A 265 -7.93 -13.92 27.95
C ALA A 265 -8.21 -12.94 26.79
N ASP A 266 -8.64 -11.71 27.09
CA ASP A 266 -8.92 -10.69 26.08
C ASP A 266 -7.63 -10.09 25.49
N GLN A 267 -6.58 -9.94 26.30
CA GLN A 267 -5.25 -9.56 25.82
C GLN A 267 -4.69 -10.61 24.86
N GLN A 268 -4.82 -11.89 25.21
CA GLN A 268 -4.36 -13.00 24.36
C GLN A 268 -5.13 -13.06 23.03
N LYS A 269 -6.45 -12.89 23.07
CA LYS A 269 -7.29 -12.82 21.87
C LYS A 269 -6.89 -11.67 20.95
N LYS A 270 -6.65 -10.49 21.54
CA LYS A 270 -6.24 -9.27 20.79
C LYS A 270 -4.84 -9.39 20.20
N LEU A 271 -3.91 -10.08 20.87
CA LEU A 271 -2.56 -10.38 20.35
C LEU A 271 -2.59 -11.43 19.22
N THR A 272 -3.49 -12.41 19.33
CA THR A 272 -3.70 -13.44 18.30
C THR A 272 -4.34 -12.85 17.05
N ASP A 273 -5.33 -11.97 17.21
CA ASP A 273 -5.96 -11.22 16.11
C ASP A 273 -4.97 -10.28 15.37
N LEU A 274 -3.89 -9.87 16.04
CA LEU A 274 -2.81 -9.06 15.46
C LEU A 274 -1.70 -9.88 14.78
N GLY A 275 -1.80 -11.21 14.77
CA GLY A 275 -0.81 -12.10 14.13
C GLY A 275 0.55 -12.11 14.82
N VAL A 276 0.61 -11.74 16.11
CA VAL A 276 1.84 -11.75 16.90
C VAL A 276 2.24 -13.22 17.17
N PRO A 277 3.48 -13.65 16.83
CA PRO A 277 3.93 -15.03 17.09
C PRO A 277 3.79 -15.42 18.56
N ALA A 278 3.37 -16.66 18.84
CA ALA A 278 3.07 -17.12 20.21
C ALA A 278 4.25 -16.91 21.19
N GLU A 279 5.48 -17.05 20.73
CA GLU A 279 6.69 -16.79 21.51
C GLU A 279 6.79 -15.32 21.94
N PHE A 280 6.45 -14.38 21.04
CA PHE A 280 6.43 -12.95 21.36
C PHE A 280 5.28 -12.59 22.30
N GLN A 281 4.13 -13.27 22.18
CA GLN A 281 3.00 -13.11 23.11
C GLN A 281 3.41 -13.46 24.54
N SER A 282 4.13 -14.57 24.71
CA SER A 282 4.61 -15.00 26.03
C SER A 282 5.58 -13.99 26.65
N SER A 283 6.45 -13.38 25.84
CA SER A 283 7.36 -12.33 26.33
C SER A 283 6.65 -11.04 26.73
N LEU A 284 5.56 -10.67 26.03
CA LEU A 284 4.76 -9.50 26.37
C LEU A 284 3.96 -9.71 27.67
N GLN A 285 3.50 -10.94 27.91
CA GLN A 285 2.84 -11.29 29.17
C GLN A 285 3.82 -11.26 30.34
N GLN A 286 5.04 -11.76 30.15
CA GLN A 286 6.10 -11.65 31.14
C GLN A 286 6.43 -10.18 31.44
N LEU A 287 6.55 -9.33 30.41
CA LEU A 287 6.76 -7.89 30.56
C LEU A 287 5.63 -7.18 31.30
N ALA A 288 4.39 -7.60 31.07
CA ALA A 288 3.22 -7.05 31.75
C ALA A 288 3.21 -7.39 33.25
N GLN A 289 3.71 -8.58 33.62
CA GLN A 289 3.78 -9.06 35.01
C GLN A 289 5.02 -8.55 35.75
N MET A 290 6.03 -8.03 35.04
CA MET A 290 7.25 -7.51 35.65
C MET A 290 7.09 -6.06 36.16
N PRO A 291 7.68 -5.75 37.33
CA PRO A 291 7.77 -4.37 37.84
C PRO A 291 8.63 -3.50 36.92
N ALA A 292 8.32 -2.21 36.84
CA ALA A 292 8.89 -1.29 35.84
C ALA A 292 10.43 -1.21 35.85
N GLU A 293 11.05 -1.36 37.02
CA GLU A 293 12.50 -1.36 37.19
C GLU A 293 13.19 -2.57 36.56
N GLN A 294 12.51 -3.73 36.48
CA GLN A 294 13.06 -4.97 35.94
C GLN A 294 12.80 -5.15 34.43
N ARG A 295 11.93 -4.31 33.85
CA ARG A 295 11.62 -4.39 32.41
C ARG A 295 12.83 -4.06 31.54
N GLY A 296 13.68 -3.13 31.97
CA GLY A 296 14.89 -2.74 31.23
C GLY A 296 15.85 -3.92 31.04
N ASP A 297 16.15 -4.62 32.13
CA ASP A 297 17.06 -5.77 32.14
C ASP A 297 16.48 -6.96 31.36
N PHE A 298 15.17 -7.19 31.47
CA PHE A 298 14.50 -8.23 30.69
C PHE A 298 14.53 -7.94 29.19
N ILE A 299 14.26 -6.70 28.76
CA ILE A 299 14.36 -6.30 27.35
C ILE A 299 15.81 -6.47 26.86
N GLN A 300 16.78 -6.09 27.69
CA GLN A 300 18.20 -6.23 27.35
C GLN A 300 18.61 -7.69 27.20
N GLN A 301 18.14 -8.57 28.09
CA GLN A 301 18.37 -10.02 28.02
C GLN A 301 17.68 -10.64 26.79
N GLN A 302 16.47 -10.19 26.47
CA GLN A 302 15.72 -10.68 25.30
C GLN A 302 16.38 -10.22 23.99
N MET A 303 16.92 -9.00 23.93
CA MET A 303 17.72 -8.49 22.81
C MET A 303 19.01 -9.28 22.60
N GLN A 304 19.56 -9.86 23.67
CA GLN A 304 20.72 -10.76 23.61
C GLN A 304 20.35 -12.20 23.22
N SER A 305 19.06 -12.55 23.14
CA SER A 305 18.66 -13.90 22.74
C SER A 305 19.08 -14.22 21.29
N PRO A 306 19.56 -15.45 21.01
CA PRO A 306 19.96 -15.85 19.66
C PRO A 306 18.85 -15.68 18.60
N GLN A 307 17.59 -15.83 19.02
CA GLN A 307 16.43 -15.68 18.15
C GLN A 307 16.24 -14.23 17.68
N ILE A 308 16.32 -13.26 18.59
CA ILE A 308 16.25 -11.84 18.22
C ILE A 308 17.49 -11.42 17.44
N GLN A 309 18.67 -11.93 17.80
CA GLN A 309 19.90 -11.68 17.03
C GLN A 309 19.75 -12.19 15.59
N ASN A 310 19.21 -13.39 15.37
CA ASN A 310 18.97 -13.94 14.04
C ASN A 310 17.96 -13.09 13.25
N LEU A 311 16.88 -12.62 13.89
CA LEU A 311 15.89 -11.76 13.24
C LEU A 311 16.47 -10.39 12.84
N ILE A 312 17.33 -9.82 13.69
CA ILE A 312 18.06 -8.58 13.41
C ILE A 312 19.08 -8.81 12.28
N GLN A 313 19.82 -9.92 12.31
CA GLN A 313 20.79 -10.28 11.27
C GLN A 313 20.11 -10.54 9.93
N ASP A 314 19.03 -11.31 9.87
CA ASP A 314 18.26 -11.57 8.64
C ASP A 314 17.75 -10.27 8.03
N ARG A 315 17.30 -9.33 8.86
CA ARG A 315 16.87 -8.01 8.41
C ARG A 315 18.04 -7.19 7.87
N ALA A 316 19.17 -7.19 8.57
CA ALA A 316 20.38 -6.51 8.14
C ALA A 316 20.86 -7.09 6.80
N LEU A 317 20.90 -8.41 6.66
CA LEU A 317 21.31 -9.12 5.45
C LEU A 317 20.36 -8.85 4.28
N ARG A 318 19.04 -8.84 4.49
CA ARG A 318 18.09 -8.43 3.43
C ARG A 318 18.32 -6.97 3.02
N GLY A 319 18.49 -6.07 3.99
CA GLY A 319 18.82 -4.68 3.70
C GLY A 319 20.14 -4.51 2.96
N LEU A 320 21.10 -5.43 3.12
CA LEU A 320 22.37 -5.41 2.38
C LEU A 320 22.27 -6.06 1.00
N ALA A 321 21.49 -7.13 0.86
CA ALA A 321 21.30 -7.87 -0.39
C ALA A 321 20.61 -7.02 -1.48
N TYR A 322 19.74 -6.10 -1.08
CA TYR A 322 18.95 -5.28 -2.00
C TYR A 322 19.40 -3.81 -2.08
N THR A 323 20.48 -3.43 -1.40
CA THR A 323 21.04 -2.06 -1.51
C THR A 323 22.37 -2.06 -2.25
N THR A 324 22.63 -1.03 -3.05
CA THR A 324 23.94 -0.85 -3.67
C THR A 324 24.96 -0.26 -2.67
N PRO A 325 26.27 -0.40 -2.90
CA PRO A 325 27.30 0.26 -2.09
C PRO A 325 27.07 1.77 -1.93
N GLU A 326 26.60 2.45 -2.97
CA GLU A 326 26.34 3.89 -2.95
C GLU A 326 25.13 4.25 -2.06
N GLN A 327 24.07 3.43 -2.09
CA GLN A 327 22.92 3.60 -1.21
C GLN A 327 23.28 3.38 0.26
N ARG A 328 24.20 2.45 0.54
CA ARG A 328 24.77 2.25 1.89
C ARG A 328 25.54 3.48 2.34
N ALA A 329 26.43 4.00 1.50
CA ALA A 329 27.20 5.20 1.80
C ALA A 329 26.29 6.44 2.01
N ALA A 330 25.21 6.57 1.25
CA ALA A 330 24.23 7.65 1.41
C ALA A 330 23.44 7.53 2.73
N ARG A 331 23.08 6.31 3.14
CA ARG A 331 22.40 6.03 4.41
C ARG A 331 23.31 6.33 5.61
N ASP A 332 24.58 5.92 5.54
CA ASP A 332 25.54 6.14 6.63
C ASP A 332 25.86 7.63 6.81
N ARG A 333 25.86 8.42 5.72
CA ARG A 333 25.98 9.88 5.79
C ARG A 333 24.78 10.57 6.46
N ARG A 334 23.59 9.96 6.42
CA ARG A 334 22.34 10.51 7.01
C ARG A 334 22.16 10.14 8.48
N ALA A 335 22.78 9.06 8.96
CA ALA A 335 22.68 8.61 10.36
C ALA A 335 23.13 9.66 11.41
N PRO A 336 24.28 10.34 11.27
CA PRO A 336 24.71 11.35 12.25
C PRO A 336 23.85 12.63 12.21
N GLN A 337 23.25 12.97 11.06
CA GLN A 337 22.36 14.13 10.94
C GLN A 337 21.07 13.97 11.77
N ARG A 338 20.60 12.74 11.97
CA ARG A 338 19.44 12.44 12.85
C ARG A 338 19.77 12.47 14.33
N MET A 339 21.00 12.14 14.72
CA MET A 339 21.43 12.19 16.12
C MET A 339 21.81 13.61 16.59
N GLY A 340 22.12 14.52 15.66
CA GLY A 340 22.43 15.92 15.98
C GLY A 340 21.21 16.85 16.19
N GLN A 341 20.01 16.47 15.72
CA GLN A 341 18.80 17.32 15.83
C GLN A 341 17.95 17.08 17.08
N ASN A 342 18.30 16.10 17.92
CA ASN A 342 17.57 15.75 19.15
C ASN A 342 18.45 15.88 20.40
N ARG A 343 19.27 16.93 20.49
CA ARG A 343 19.78 17.41 21.78
C ARG A 343 19.27 18.84 22.00
N PRO A 344 18.76 19.15 23.21
CA PRO A 344 18.09 20.41 23.52
C PRO A 344 18.99 21.63 23.32
#